data_AF-A0A956EDK5-F1
#
_entry.id   AF-A0A956EDK5-F1
#
_cell.length_a   1.000
_cell.length_b   1.000
_cell.length_c   1.000
_cell.angle_alpha   90.00
_cell.angle_beta   90.00
_cell.angle_gamma   90.00
#
_symmetry.space_group_name_H-M   'P 1'
#
loop_
_entity.id
_entity.type
_entity.pdbx_description
1 polymer ?
#
loop_
_entity_poly.entity_id
_entity_poly.type
_entity_poly.pdbx_seq_one_letter_code
_entity_poly.pdbx_strand_id
1 'polypeptide(L)'
;MRRFESVPALPEPLLPLLEIAQNLGWSWHHESLDLFARIDPKLWHSTKHNPLLLLRRCSQERLEQLATDESYLLMLETVLRHLTQHSMPPGWFEARHPNVDWCRIAYFCAEFGLAECFRNYSGGLGILAGDHMKSASGLGIPLTGLGLLYSRGYTQQQIDRAGMQHDYSPDLDLYNLPLRRVLGDDGNQLSVDVEFPGRMVKLGLWQVQVGRVKLILLDANVPENSPEDREI
;
A
#
# COMPACT_ATOMS: atom_id res chain seq x y z
N MET A 1 3.78 -5.36 -22.77
CA MET A 1 4.56 -4.15 -23.12
C MET A 1 5.29 -3.69 -21.87
N ARG A 2 6.62 -3.87 -21.79
CA ARG A 2 7.43 -3.51 -20.61
C ARG A 2 7.61 -1.98 -20.57
N ARG A 3 6.78 -1.26 -19.81
CA ARG A 3 7.06 0.12 -19.42
C ARG A 3 7.96 0.09 -18.19
N PHE A 4 9.26 0.19 -18.41
CA PHE A 4 10.20 0.63 -17.38
C PHE A 4 10.00 2.15 -17.25
N GLU A 5 9.23 2.61 -16.27
CA GLU A 5 9.10 4.04 -15.97
C GLU A 5 9.81 4.34 -14.66
N SER A 6 10.82 5.20 -14.79
CA SER A 6 11.83 5.58 -13.81
C SER A 6 11.23 5.94 -12.46
N VAL A 7 11.73 5.31 -11.40
CA VAL A 7 11.69 5.94 -10.07
C VAL A 7 12.29 7.35 -10.26
N PRO A 8 11.60 8.43 -9.84
CA PRO A 8 12.19 9.76 -9.89
C PRO A 8 13.55 9.67 -9.21
N ALA A 9 14.58 10.26 -9.83
CA ALA A 9 15.93 10.26 -9.27
C ALA A 9 15.93 11.15 -8.03
N LEU A 10 15.42 10.59 -6.93
CA LEU A 10 15.38 11.25 -5.64
C LEU A 10 16.83 11.55 -5.24
N PRO A 11 17.12 12.81 -4.86
CA PRO A 11 18.39 13.13 -4.22
C PRO A 11 18.64 12.18 -3.04
N GLU A 12 19.89 11.79 -2.83
CA GLU A 12 20.29 10.83 -1.79
C GLU A 12 19.69 11.13 -0.40
N PRO A 13 19.66 12.41 0.08
CA PRO A 13 19.06 12.74 1.38
C PRO A 13 17.56 12.44 1.48
N LEU A 14 16.87 12.33 0.35
CA LEU A 14 15.42 12.12 0.25
C LEU A 14 15.04 10.66 -0.01
N LEU A 15 16.00 9.75 -0.21
CA LEU A 15 15.73 8.33 -0.39
C LEU A 15 14.83 7.71 0.70
N PRO A 16 14.92 8.09 1.99
CA PRO A 16 14.02 7.57 3.02
C PRO A 16 12.53 7.84 2.78
N LEU A 17 12.18 8.84 1.96
CA LEU A 17 10.78 9.08 1.57
C LEU A 17 10.16 7.86 0.87
N LEU A 18 10.95 7.09 0.12
CA LEU A 18 10.47 5.86 -0.52
C LEU A 18 10.15 4.78 0.51
N GLU A 19 10.95 4.67 1.57
CA GLU A 19 10.71 3.70 2.64
C GLU A 19 9.40 4.03 3.37
N ILE A 20 9.22 5.30 3.72
CA ILE A 20 7.99 5.81 4.35
C ILE A 20 6.81 5.57 3.42
N ALA A 21 6.91 5.95 2.14
CA ALA A 21 5.83 5.81 1.16
C ALA A 21 5.42 4.35 0.90
N GLN A 22 6.33 3.39 1.08
CA GLN A 22 6.11 1.96 0.87
C GLN A 22 5.45 1.26 2.07
N ASN A 23 5.30 1.92 3.22
CA ASN A 23 4.62 1.39 4.39
C ASN A 23 3.37 2.21 4.67
N LEU A 24 2.18 1.62 4.51
CA LEU A 24 0.90 2.31 4.73
C LEU A 24 0.71 2.87 6.15
N GLY A 25 1.61 2.56 7.09
CA GLY A 25 1.74 3.26 8.38
C GLY A 25 1.60 4.77 8.28
N TRP A 26 2.14 5.39 7.22
CA TRP A 26 2.04 6.83 7.02
C TRP A 26 0.60 7.36 7.01
N SER A 27 -0.40 6.55 6.64
CA SER A 27 -1.76 7.05 6.38
C SER A 27 -2.57 7.34 7.64
N TRP A 28 -2.10 6.91 8.82
CA TRP A 28 -2.74 7.21 10.12
C TRP A 28 -1.79 7.89 11.11
N HIS A 29 -0.64 8.40 10.64
CA HIS A 29 0.28 9.20 11.44
C HIS A 29 0.34 10.63 10.90
N HIS A 30 -0.13 11.60 11.70
CA HIS A 30 -0.24 13.01 11.30
C HIS A 30 1.09 13.58 10.78
N GLU A 31 2.20 13.32 11.46
CA GLU A 31 3.52 13.81 11.05
C GLU A 31 3.95 13.28 9.66
N SER A 32 3.54 12.06 9.31
CA SER A 32 3.82 11.49 7.99
C SER A 32 2.96 12.15 6.90
N LEU A 33 1.71 12.48 7.20
CA LEU A 33 0.84 13.23 6.29
C LEU A 33 1.38 14.64 6.06
N ASP A 34 1.82 15.32 7.11
CA ASP A 34 2.41 16.66 7.03
C ASP A 34 3.72 16.66 6.24
N LEU A 35 4.54 15.60 6.40
CA LEU A 35 5.80 15.43 5.65
C LEU A 35 5.54 15.45 4.14
N PHE A 36 4.58 14.65 3.66
CA PHE A 36 4.24 14.60 2.24
C PHE A 36 3.51 15.87 1.78
N ALA A 37 2.62 16.43 2.59
CA ALA A 37 1.93 17.68 2.27
C ALA A 37 2.91 18.85 2.09
N ARG A 38 4.01 18.89 2.86
CA ARG A 38 5.03 19.94 2.79
C ARG A 38 5.86 19.92 1.50
N ILE A 39 5.91 18.79 0.79
CA ILE A 39 6.58 18.70 -0.51
C ILE A 39 5.91 19.65 -1.50
N ASP A 40 4.61 19.46 -1.71
CA ASP A 40 3.75 20.32 -2.52
C ASP A 40 2.28 20.07 -2.11
N PRO A 41 1.64 21.00 -1.39
CA PRO A 41 0.26 20.82 -0.91
C PRO A 41 -0.77 20.64 -2.03
N LYS A 42 -0.59 21.31 -3.17
CA LYS A 42 -1.52 21.21 -4.29
C LYS A 42 -1.37 19.87 -4.98
N LEU A 43 -0.14 19.42 -5.18
CA LEU A 43 0.14 18.12 -5.76
C LEU A 43 -0.33 16.99 -4.82
N TRP A 44 -0.15 17.14 -3.51
CA TRP A 44 -0.63 16.19 -2.50
C TRP A 44 -2.14 15.95 -2.58
N HIS A 45 -2.94 17.02 -2.67
CA HIS A 45 -4.38 16.89 -2.85
C HIS A 45 -4.75 16.32 -4.24
N SER A 46 -4.13 16.80 -5.32
CA SER A 46 -4.45 16.31 -6.68
C SER A 46 -4.08 14.85 -6.94
N THR A 47 -3.14 14.31 -6.16
CA THR A 47 -2.74 12.90 -6.19
C THR A 47 -3.56 12.02 -5.26
N LYS A 48 -4.62 12.56 -4.62
CA LYS A 48 -5.45 11.88 -3.63
C LYS A 48 -4.63 11.28 -2.49
N HIS A 49 -3.69 12.07 -1.98
CA HIS A 49 -2.82 11.69 -0.87
C HIS A 49 -2.02 10.41 -1.16
N ASN A 50 -1.48 10.28 -2.38
CA ASN A 50 -0.62 9.15 -2.78
C ASN A 50 0.86 9.57 -2.76
N PRO A 51 1.67 9.12 -1.79
CA PRO A 51 3.06 9.54 -1.67
C PRO A 51 3.93 9.15 -2.88
N LEU A 52 3.74 7.94 -3.42
CA LEU A 52 4.54 7.47 -4.55
C LEU A 52 4.24 8.27 -5.81
N LEU A 53 2.97 8.58 -6.05
CA LEU A 53 2.56 9.42 -7.17
C LEU A 53 2.99 10.88 -7.00
N LEU A 54 2.93 11.41 -5.77
CA LEU A 54 3.45 12.73 -5.41
C LEU A 54 4.93 12.83 -5.78
N LEU A 55 5.76 11.90 -5.31
CA LEU A 55 7.20 11.91 -5.57
C LEU A 55 7.52 11.79 -7.07
N ARG A 56 6.74 11.01 -7.82
CA ARG A 56 6.88 10.86 -9.28
C ARG A 56 6.52 12.11 -10.07
N ARG A 57 5.54 12.88 -9.60
CA ARG A 57 5.05 14.08 -10.27
C ARG A 57 5.73 15.37 -9.81
N CYS A 58 6.39 15.34 -8.65
CA CYS A 58 7.11 16.48 -8.12
C CYS A 58 8.24 16.88 -9.09
N SER A 59 8.46 18.19 -9.26
CA SER A 59 9.58 18.66 -10.09
C SER A 59 10.91 18.31 -9.44
N GLN A 60 11.92 18.01 -10.27
CA GLN A 60 13.27 17.73 -9.81
C GLN A 60 13.85 18.90 -9.01
N GLU A 61 13.64 20.14 -9.47
CA GLU A 61 14.07 21.36 -8.78
C GLU A 61 13.51 21.41 -7.35
N ARG A 62 12.24 21.07 -7.15
CA ARG A 62 11.63 21.06 -5.82
C ARG A 62 12.24 20.00 -4.92
N LEU A 63 12.53 18.81 -5.46
CA LEU A 63 13.20 17.75 -4.72
C LEU A 63 14.63 18.16 -4.32
N GLU A 64 15.37 18.82 -5.20
CA GLU A 64 16.72 19.33 -4.92
C GLU A 64 16.71 20.45 -3.86
N GLN A 65 15.72 21.35 -3.88
CA GLN A 65 15.51 22.33 -2.83
C GLN A 65 15.28 21.64 -1.46
N LEU A 66 14.39 20.66 -1.40
CA LEU A 66 14.08 19.94 -0.16
C LEU A 66 15.27 19.10 0.34
N ALA A 67 16.12 18.62 -0.57
CA ALA A 67 17.33 17.87 -0.23
C ALA A 67 18.39 18.74 0.47
N THR A 68 18.24 20.07 0.45
CA THR A 68 19.13 21.03 1.14
C THR A 68 18.42 21.83 2.24
N ASP A 69 17.11 21.63 2.44
CA ASP A 69 16.35 22.26 3.53
C ASP A 69 16.52 21.46 4.83
N GLU A 70 17.40 21.95 5.72
CA GLU A 70 17.70 21.33 7.03
C GLU A 70 16.44 21.04 7.85
N SER A 71 15.46 21.95 7.81
CA SER A 71 14.23 21.81 8.58
C SER A 71 13.29 20.76 7.99
N TYR A 72 13.36 20.50 6.69
CA TYR A 72 12.65 19.40 6.05
C TYR A 72 13.34 18.06 6.32
N LEU A 73 14.67 18.02 6.22
CA LEU A 73 15.45 16.82 6.50
C LEU A 73 15.30 16.34 7.96
N LEU A 74 15.27 17.27 8.92
CA LEU A 74 15.00 16.93 10.32
C LEU A 74 13.60 16.34 10.51
N MET A 75 12.60 16.87 9.81
CA MET A 75 11.23 16.34 9.82
C MET A 75 11.19 14.93 9.23
N LEU A 76 11.86 14.72 8.09
CA LEU A 76 11.99 13.41 7.45
C LEU A 76 12.63 12.39 8.39
N GLU A 77 13.74 12.75 9.03
CA GLU A 77 14.45 11.87 9.96
C GLU A 77 13.57 11.51 11.16
N THR A 78 12.84 12.49 11.70
CA THR A 78 11.92 12.28 12.83
C THR A 78 10.82 11.28 12.46
N VAL A 79 10.17 11.47 11.31
CA VAL A 79 9.12 10.58 10.83
C VAL A 79 9.66 9.17 10.56
N LEU A 80 10.82 9.05 9.92
CA LEU A 80 11.46 7.76 9.67
C LEU A 80 11.79 7.04 10.99
N ARG A 81 12.34 7.77 11.97
CA ARG A 81 12.63 7.24 13.30
C ARG A 81 11.37 6.75 14.00
N HIS A 82 10.28 7.51 13.92
CA HIS A 82 9.00 7.08 14.47
C HIS A 82 8.49 5.82 13.79
N LEU A 83 8.50 5.73 12.46
CA LEU A 83 8.04 4.54 11.75
C LEU A 83 8.89 3.31 12.05
N THR A 84 10.21 3.46 12.13
CA THR A 84 11.14 2.37 12.44
C THR A 84 10.98 1.92 13.89
N GLN A 85 10.97 2.82 14.87
CA GLN A 85 10.71 2.50 16.28
C GLN A 85 9.34 1.85 16.48
N HIS A 86 8.31 2.37 15.81
CA HIS A 86 6.98 1.76 15.80
C HIS A 86 6.95 0.44 15.04
N SER A 87 8.00 0.03 14.33
CA SER A 87 8.08 -1.28 13.68
C SER A 87 8.92 -2.29 14.46
N MET A 88 9.72 -1.84 15.43
CA MET A 88 10.60 -2.70 16.20
C MET A 88 9.87 -3.44 17.34
N PRO A 89 10.20 -4.72 17.57
CA PRO A 89 9.79 -5.45 18.76
C PRO A 89 10.53 -4.95 20.03
N PRO A 90 9.98 -5.20 21.23
CA PRO A 90 8.70 -5.85 21.47
C PRO A 90 7.51 -4.90 21.30
N GLY A 91 6.48 -5.33 20.59
CA GLY A 91 5.15 -4.71 20.68
C GLY A 91 4.44 -5.03 22.00
N TRP A 92 3.24 -4.47 22.23
CA TRP A 92 2.44 -4.78 23.42
C TRP A 92 2.17 -6.29 23.55
N PHE A 93 1.82 -6.96 22.44
CA PHE A 93 1.55 -8.40 22.43
C PHE A 93 2.77 -9.22 22.81
N GLU A 94 3.92 -8.97 22.16
CA GLU A 94 5.17 -9.68 22.44
C GLU A 94 5.66 -9.42 23.87
N ALA A 95 5.56 -8.18 24.36
CA ALA A 95 5.91 -7.83 25.74
C ALA A 95 5.03 -8.57 26.76
N ARG A 96 3.74 -8.77 26.43
CA ARG A 96 2.77 -9.45 27.31
C ARG A 96 2.82 -10.98 27.18
N HIS A 97 3.30 -11.48 26.05
CA HIS A 97 3.34 -12.89 25.66
C HIS A 97 4.72 -13.30 25.07
N PRO A 98 5.84 -13.15 25.82
CA PRO A 98 7.20 -13.28 25.29
C PRO A 98 7.61 -14.69 24.84
N ASN A 99 6.81 -15.72 25.12
CA ASN A 99 7.10 -17.13 24.82
C ASN A 99 6.01 -17.79 23.93
N VAL A 100 5.35 -16.99 23.09
CA VAL A 100 4.28 -17.48 22.20
C VAL A 100 4.77 -17.48 20.75
N ASP A 101 5.57 -18.48 20.41
CA ASP A 101 6.13 -18.65 19.05
C ASP A 101 5.13 -19.26 18.05
N TRP A 102 4.03 -19.84 18.56
CA TRP A 102 3.03 -20.56 17.76
C TRP A 102 1.89 -19.68 17.25
N CYS A 103 1.69 -18.48 17.81
CA CYS A 103 0.56 -17.64 17.44
C CYS A 103 0.86 -16.89 16.14
N ARG A 104 0.25 -17.34 15.05
CA ARG A 104 0.18 -16.63 13.77
C ARG A 104 -1.26 -16.58 13.34
N ILE A 105 -1.75 -15.38 13.02
CA ILE A 105 -3.15 -15.16 12.67
C ILE A 105 -3.23 -14.83 11.18
N ALA A 106 -3.95 -15.65 10.43
CA ALA A 106 -4.32 -15.36 9.05
C ALA A 106 -5.72 -14.72 9.05
N TYR A 107 -5.81 -13.46 8.63
CA TYR A 107 -7.08 -12.71 8.59
C TYR A 107 -7.55 -12.55 7.14
N PHE A 108 -8.53 -13.38 6.76
CA PHE A 108 -9.09 -13.36 5.42
C PHE A 108 -10.19 -12.31 5.31
N CYS A 109 -10.09 -11.43 4.32
CA CYS A 109 -11.16 -10.52 3.94
C CYS A 109 -11.13 -10.29 2.43
N ALA A 110 -12.30 -10.08 1.84
CA ALA A 110 -12.38 -9.67 0.44
C ALA A 110 -11.80 -8.25 0.24
N GLU A 111 -11.93 -7.38 1.24
CA GLU A 111 -11.65 -5.96 1.12
C GLU A 111 -10.80 -5.41 2.28
N PHE A 112 -9.98 -4.40 2.00
CA PHE A 112 -9.18 -3.70 3.01
C PHE A 112 -9.12 -2.20 2.72
N GLY A 113 -9.74 -1.39 3.58
CA GLY A 113 -9.76 0.07 3.53
C GLY A 113 -8.64 0.67 4.36
N LEU A 114 -7.46 0.87 3.74
CA LEU A 114 -6.23 1.23 4.46
C LEU A 114 -5.81 2.69 4.27
N ALA A 115 -5.93 3.21 3.05
CA ALA A 115 -5.58 4.58 2.68
C ALA A 115 -6.41 5.02 1.48
N GLU A 116 -6.63 6.32 1.32
CA GLU A 116 -7.42 6.87 0.21
C GLU A 116 -6.86 6.50 -1.17
N CYS A 117 -5.52 6.47 -1.29
CA CYS A 117 -4.86 6.07 -2.52
C CYS A 117 -4.91 4.56 -2.79
N PHE A 118 -5.21 3.74 -1.78
CA PHE A 118 -5.23 2.28 -1.85
C PHE A 118 -6.67 1.75 -1.83
N ARG A 119 -7.32 1.78 -3.00
CA ARG A 119 -8.76 1.53 -3.15
C ARG A 119 -9.10 0.07 -3.38
N ASN A 120 -8.72 -0.78 -2.43
CA ASN A 120 -9.04 -2.21 -2.41
C ASN A 120 -10.25 -2.53 -1.51
N TYR A 121 -11.28 -1.68 -1.55
CA TYR A 121 -12.50 -1.81 -0.75
C TYR A 121 -13.66 -1.02 -1.36
N SER A 122 -14.89 -1.39 -1.02
CA SER A 122 -16.14 -0.79 -1.48
C SER A 122 -16.96 -0.11 -0.37
N GLY A 123 -16.81 -0.56 0.88
CA GLY A 123 -17.63 -0.06 1.97
C GLY A 123 -17.17 -0.46 3.37
N GLY A 124 -18.14 -0.59 4.28
CA GLY A 124 -17.88 -0.76 5.72
C GLY A 124 -17.10 -2.03 6.08
N LEU A 125 -17.24 -3.11 5.30
CA LEU A 125 -16.46 -4.33 5.49
C LEU A 125 -14.96 -4.06 5.39
N GLY A 126 -14.54 -3.43 4.28
CA GLY A 126 -13.13 -3.10 4.08
C GLY A 126 -12.61 -2.09 5.09
N ILE A 127 -13.41 -1.09 5.47
CA ILE A 127 -13.02 -0.13 6.53
C ILE A 127 -12.74 -0.86 7.84
N LEU A 128 -13.65 -1.73 8.28
CA LEU A 128 -13.47 -2.52 9.50
C LEU A 128 -12.23 -3.42 9.42
N ALA A 129 -12.04 -4.11 8.29
CA ALA A 129 -10.84 -4.93 8.06
C ALA A 129 -9.55 -4.10 8.11
N GLY A 130 -9.58 -2.88 7.55
CA GLY A 130 -8.47 -1.93 7.64
C GLY A 130 -8.17 -1.50 9.09
N ASP A 131 -9.20 -1.21 9.88
CA ASP A 131 -9.05 -0.84 11.29
C ASP A 131 -8.54 -2.00 12.15
N HIS A 132 -8.93 -3.24 11.85
CA HIS A 132 -8.33 -4.43 12.45
C HIS A 132 -6.84 -4.52 12.16
N MET A 133 -6.43 -4.29 10.91
CA MET A 133 -5.02 -4.32 10.51
C MET A 133 -4.21 -3.23 11.22
N LYS A 134 -4.73 -2.00 11.28
CA LYS A 134 -4.08 -0.88 12.00
C LYS A 134 -3.96 -1.16 13.50
N SER A 135 -5.01 -1.70 14.12
CA SER A 135 -5.00 -2.08 15.54
C SER A 135 -4.02 -3.20 15.83
N ALA A 136 -3.99 -4.24 14.99
CA ALA A 136 -3.02 -5.33 15.08
C ALA A 136 -1.59 -4.82 14.93
N SER A 137 -1.35 -3.89 13.99
CA SER A 137 -0.07 -3.20 13.85
C SER A 137 0.32 -2.46 15.13
N GLY A 138 -0.56 -1.63 15.69
CA GLY A 138 -0.26 -0.85 16.90
C GLY A 138 0.03 -1.74 18.12
N LEU A 139 -0.67 -2.85 18.26
CA LEU A 139 -0.50 -3.80 19.37
C LEU A 139 0.64 -4.81 19.14
N GLY A 140 1.22 -4.88 17.94
CA GLY A 140 2.23 -5.89 17.59
C GLY A 140 1.67 -7.31 17.55
N ILE A 141 0.39 -7.47 17.20
CA ILE A 141 -0.24 -8.79 17.06
C ILE A 141 0.32 -9.46 15.79
N PRO A 142 0.73 -10.75 15.83
CA PRO A 142 1.30 -11.48 14.69
C PRO A 142 0.21 -11.87 13.67
N LEU A 143 -0.42 -10.86 13.07
CA LEU A 143 -1.51 -10.97 12.11
C LEU A 143 -1.01 -10.69 10.70
N THR A 144 -1.45 -11.51 9.74
CA THR A 144 -1.27 -11.28 8.31
C THR A 144 -2.63 -11.26 7.65
N GLY A 145 -2.96 -10.16 6.98
CA GLY A 145 -4.16 -10.04 6.17
C GLY A 145 -4.00 -10.82 4.87
N LEU A 146 -5.07 -11.46 4.40
CA LEU A 146 -5.15 -12.13 3.10
C LEU A 146 -6.40 -11.65 2.36
N GLY A 147 -6.24 -11.20 1.11
CA GLY A 147 -7.34 -10.75 0.27
C GLY A 147 -7.04 -10.85 -1.21
N LEU A 148 -7.89 -10.23 -2.01
CA LEU A 148 -7.76 -10.16 -3.47
C LEU A 148 -7.20 -8.79 -3.87
N LEU A 149 -6.35 -8.75 -4.90
CA LEU A 149 -5.93 -7.51 -5.54
C LEU A 149 -6.87 -7.23 -6.71
N TYR A 150 -7.82 -6.32 -6.52
CA TYR A 150 -8.70 -5.93 -7.60
C TYR A 150 -7.97 -5.01 -8.58
N SER A 151 -7.95 -5.35 -9.86
CA SER A 151 -7.33 -4.54 -10.93
C SER A 151 -8.10 -3.24 -11.19
N ARG A 152 -9.41 -3.26 -10.95
CA ARG A 152 -10.29 -2.09 -10.94
C ARG A 152 -10.68 -1.76 -9.51
N GLY A 153 -10.42 -0.52 -9.11
CA GLY A 153 -10.85 -0.04 -7.80
C GLY A 153 -12.37 0.11 -7.73
N TYR A 154 -12.87 0.43 -6.54
CA TYR A 154 -14.29 0.72 -6.36
C TYR A 154 -14.76 1.90 -7.21
N THR A 155 -16.01 1.80 -7.66
CA THR A 155 -16.71 2.78 -8.47
C THR A 155 -16.71 4.15 -7.82
N GLN A 156 -16.29 5.17 -8.57
CA GLN A 156 -16.51 6.56 -8.21
C GLN A 156 -17.85 7.02 -8.76
N GLN A 157 -18.68 7.54 -7.86
CA GLN A 157 -19.93 8.18 -8.21
C GLN A 157 -19.65 9.59 -8.76
N GLN A 158 -20.17 9.89 -9.94
CA GLN A 158 -20.24 11.24 -10.49
C GLN A 158 -21.70 11.62 -10.68
N ILE A 159 -22.07 12.81 -10.25
CA ILE A 159 -23.40 13.36 -10.50
C ILE A 159 -23.24 14.42 -11.58
N ASP A 160 -23.90 14.23 -12.71
CA ASP A 160 -23.85 15.19 -13.81
C ASP A 160 -24.73 16.42 -13.54
N ARG A 161 -24.69 17.39 -14.46
CA ARG A 161 -25.48 18.63 -14.33
C ARG A 161 -26.99 18.41 -14.36
N ALA A 162 -27.46 17.25 -14.82
CA ALA A 162 -28.87 16.86 -14.82
C ALA A 162 -29.26 16.11 -13.53
N GLY A 163 -28.33 15.92 -12.59
CA GLY A 163 -28.56 15.17 -11.36
C GLY A 163 -28.52 13.65 -11.55
N MET A 164 -28.08 13.16 -12.71
CA MET A 164 -27.97 11.74 -12.97
C MET A 164 -26.66 11.19 -12.42
N GLN A 165 -26.74 10.05 -11.74
CA GLN A 165 -25.58 9.32 -11.27
C GLN A 165 -24.93 8.54 -12.41
N HIS A 166 -23.62 8.68 -12.53
CA HIS A 166 -22.76 7.91 -13.41
C HIS A 166 -21.66 7.25 -12.60
N ASP A 167 -21.38 5.99 -12.93
CA ASP A 167 -20.43 5.14 -12.24
C ASP A 167 -19.13 5.07 -13.06
N TYR A 168 -18.01 5.44 -12.44
CA TYR A 168 -16.69 5.43 -13.08
C TYR A 168 -15.66 4.67 -12.24
N SER A 169 -15.16 3.56 -12.76
CA SER A 169 -14.13 2.74 -12.10
C SER A 169 -12.81 2.86 -12.86
N PRO A 170 -11.88 3.75 -12.46
CA PRO A 170 -10.58 3.80 -13.08
C PRO A 170 -9.76 2.57 -12.70
N ASP A 171 -8.92 2.13 -13.63
CA ASP A 171 -7.91 1.12 -13.34
C ASP A 171 -6.99 1.57 -12.20
N LEU A 172 -6.61 0.62 -11.35
CA LEU A 172 -5.60 0.86 -10.33
C LEU A 172 -4.22 0.79 -10.99
N ASP A 173 -3.54 1.92 -11.02
CA ASP A 173 -2.13 1.95 -11.40
C ASP A 173 -1.28 1.37 -10.26
N LEU A 174 -1.09 0.05 -10.31
CA LEU A 174 -0.35 -0.73 -9.32
C LEU A 174 1.08 -0.20 -9.12
N TYR A 175 1.67 0.45 -10.12
CA TYR A 175 3.03 0.98 -10.01
C TYR A 175 3.11 2.16 -9.05
N ASN A 176 2.01 2.89 -8.84
CA ASN A 176 1.92 4.03 -7.92
C ASN A 176 1.43 3.63 -6.53
N LEU A 177 1.35 2.33 -6.23
CA LEU A 177 0.88 1.83 -4.94
C LEU A 177 2.04 1.19 -4.17
N PRO A 178 1.97 1.14 -2.82
CA PRO A 178 2.97 0.48 -1.98
C PRO A 178 2.82 -1.05 -2.02
N LEU A 179 2.86 -1.59 -3.23
CA LEU A 179 2.69 -3.00 -3.58
C LEU A 179 4.04 -3.56 -4.02
N ARG A 180 4.42 -4.70 -3.43
CA ARG A 180 5.62 -5.44 -3.82
C ARG A 180 5.25 -6.85 -4.21
N ARG A 181 5.89 -7.40 -5.24
CA ARG A 181 5.75 -8.82 -5.54
C ARG A 181 6.38 -9.62 -4.40
N VAL A 182 5.69 -10.66 -3.94
CA VAL A 182 6.30 -11.64 -3.06
C VAL A 182 7.17 -12.53 -3.94
N LEU A 183 8.47 -12.55 -3.69
CA LEU A 183 9.42 -13.34 -4.49
C LEU A 183 9.78 -14.64 -3.78
N GLY A 184 9.94 -15.71 -4.55
CA GLY A 184 10.51 -16.97 -4.07
C GLY A 184 12.03 -16.96 -4.10
N ASP A 185 12.63 -18.06 -3.67
CA ASP A 185 14.09 -18.24 -3.64
C ASP A 185 14.72 -18.18 -5.04
N ASP A 186 13.94 -18.43 -6.09
CA ASP A 186 14.33 -18.37 -7.49
C ASP A 186 14.24 -16.95 -8.09
N GLY A 187 13.77 -15.96 -7.31
CA GLY A 187 13.57 -14.59 -7.74
C GLY A 187 12.29 -14.36 -8.56
N ASN A 188 11.49 -15.40 -8.81
CA ASN A 188 10.18 -15.26 -9.46
C ASN A 188 9.09 -14.90 -8.45
N GLN A 189 8.00 -14.31 -8.94
CA GLN A 189 6.85 -14.01 -8.08
C GLN A 189 6.21 -15.31 -7.60
N LEU A 190 6.06 -15.46 -6.28
CA LEU A 190 5.32 -16.56 -5.70
C LEU A 190 3.88 -16.53 -6.19
N SER A 191 3.34 -17.72 -6.43
CA SER A 191 1.96 -17.91 -6.85
C SER A 191 1.37 -19.13 -6.16
N VAL A 192 0.05 -19.17 -6.10
CA VAL A 192 -0.72 -20.35 -5.67
C VAL A 192 -1.68 -20.76 -6.77
N ASP A 193 -1.85 -22.05 -6.98
CA ASP A 193 -2.82 -22.57 -7.94
C ASP A 193 -4.14 -22.90 -7.22
N VAL A 194 -5.25 -22.45 -7.79
CA VAL A 194 -6.61 -22.64 -7.27
C VAL A 194 -7.43 -23.42 -8.30
N GLU A 195 -8.05 -24.51 -7.87
CA GLU A 195 -8.92 -25.32 -8.74
C GLU A 195 -10.26 -24.61 -8.97
N PHE A 196 -10.60 -24.42 -10.24
CA PHE A 196 -11.90 -23.96 -10.72
C PHE A 196 -12.57 -25.09 -11.52
N PRO A 197 -13.88 -25.04 -11.77
CA PRO A 197 -14.55 -26.05 -12.59
C PRO A 197 -13.90 -26.20 -13.98
N GLY A 198 -13.17 -27.31 -14.18
CA GLY A 198 -12.53 -27.66 -15.44
C GLY A 198 -11.18 -26.98 -15.74
N ARG A 199 -10.60 -26.23 -14.79
CA ARG A 199 -9.31 -25.53 -14.99
C ARG A 199 -8.61 -25.17 -13.69
N MET A 200 -7.31 -24.89 -13.76
CA MET A 200 -6.53 -24.33 -12.65
C MET A 200 -6.28 -22.85 -12.92
N VAL A 201 -6.49 -22.00 -11.91
CA VAL A 201 -6.14 -20.58 -11.94
C VAL A 201 -4.91 -20.34 -11.09
N LYS A 202 -3.90 -19.71 -11.66
CA LYS A 202 -2.74 -19.26 -10.91
C LYS A 202 -2.96 -17.86 -10.34
N LEU A 203 -2.70 -17.66 -9.06
CA LEU A 203 -2.80 -16.36 -8.40
C LEU A 203 -1.42 -15.90 -7.95
N GLY A 204 -0.94 -14.78 -8.49
CA GLY A 204 0.30 -14.15 -8.07
C GLY A 204 0.16 -13.45 -6.72
N LEU A 205 1.20 -13.53 -5.88
CA LEU A 205 1.20 -12.94 -4.54
C LEU A 205 1.83 -11.55 -4.57
N TRP A 206 1.09 -10.59 -4.02
CA TRP A 206 1.56 -9.23 -3.74
C TRP A 206 1.54 -8.99 -2.23
N GLN A 207 2.48 -8.17 -1.74
CA GLN A 207 2.54 -7.75 -0.35
C GLN A 207 2.42 -6.24 -0.25
N VAL A 208 1.63 -5.80 0.72
CA VAL A 208 1.56 -4.42 1.20
C VAL A 208 2.00 -4.42 2.67
N GLN A 209 2.88 -3.48 3.03
CA GLN A 209 3.27 -3.28 4.43
C GLN A 209 2.26 -2.32 5.09
N VAL A 210 1.68 -2.74 6.22
CA VAL A 210 0.65 -1.99 6.96
C VAL A 210 1.14 -1.80 8.39
N GLY A 211 1.94 -0.75 8.61
CA GLY A 211 2.64 -0.55 9.88
C GLY A 211 3.56 -1.73 10.17
N ARG A 212 3.27 -2.51 11.22
CA ARG A 212 3.99 -3.74 11.59
C ARG A 212 3.49 -4.99 10.85
N VAL A 213 2.23 -5.03 10.46
CA VAL A 213 1.61 -6.21 9.87
C VAL A 213 1.72 -6.21 8.35
N LYS A 214 1.54 -7.39 7.76
CA LYS A 214 1.59 -7.57 6.31
C LYS A 214 0.20 -7.88 5.78
N LEU A 215 -0.12 -7.36 4.61
CA LEU A 215 -1.27 -7.75 3.82
C LEU A 215 -0.78 -8.45 2.56
N ILE A 216 -1.23 -9.69 2.34
CA ILE A 216 -0.99 -10.45 1.12
C ILE A 216 -2.23 -10.37 0.24
N LEU A 217 -2.04 -9.99 -1.01
CA LEU A 217 -3.10 -9.85 -2.00
C LEU A 217 -2.84 -10.78 -3.17
N LEU A 218 -3.89 -11.51 -3.56
CA LEU A 218 -3.87 -12.50 -4.63
C LEU A 218 -4.39 -11.86 -5.92
N ASP A 219 -3.65 -12.05 -7.01
CA ASP A 219 -3.92 -11.43 -8.30
C ASP A 219 -3.97 -12.51 -9.40
N ALA A 220 -5.10 -12.61 -10.10
CA ALA A 220 -5.27 -13.53 -11.22
C ALA A 220 -4.70 -12.98 -12.53
N ASN A 221 -4.30 -11.70 -12.59
CA ASN A 221 -3.72 -11.06 -13.76
C ASN A 221 -2.25 -11.46 -13.99
N VAL A 222 -2.02 -12.77 -14.15
CA VAL A 222 -0.73 -13.37 -14.47
C VAL A 222 -0.73 -13.93 -15.88
N PRO A 223 0.40 -13.85 -16.62
CA PRO A 223 0.47 -14.28 -18.01
C PRO A 223 0.21 -15.78 -18.25
N GLU A 224 0.27 -16.61 -17.21
CA GLU A 224 -0.05 -18.04 -17.26
C GLU A 224 -1.56 -18.33 -17.34
N ASN A 225 -2.40 -17.41 -16.89
CA ASN A 225 -3.85 -17.56 -16.94
C ASN A 225 -4.41 -17.19 -18.32
N SER A 226 -5.60 -17.72 -18.65
CA SER A 226 -6.34 -17.28 -19.85
C SER A 226 -6.79 -15.82 -19.72
N PRO A 227 -7.09 -15.12 -20.84
CA PRO A 227 -7.59 -13.75 -20.78
C PRO A 227 -8.83 -13.58 -19.89
N GLU A 228 -9.74 -14.53 -19.90
CA GLU A 228 -10.95 -14.52 -19.06
C GLU A 228 -10.61 -14.65 -17.58
N ASP A 229 -9.61 -15.46 -17.25
CA ASP A 229 -9.18 -15.72 -15.87
C ASP A 229 -8.42 -14.54 -15.26
N ARG A 230 -7.80 -13.71 -16.08
CA ARG A 230 -7.12 -12.48 -15.64
C ARG A 230 -8.07 -11.36 -15.23
N GLU A 231 -9.36 -11.48 -15.56
CA GLU A 231 -10.41 -10.53 -15.18
C GLU A 231 -11.14 -10.93 -13.88
N ILE A 232 -10.70 -12.01 -13.20
CA ILE A 232 -11.20 -12.44 -11.89
C ILE A 232 -10.82 -11.43 -10.80
#